data_AF-A0A9N9TMZ9-F1
#
_entry.id   AF-A0A9N9TMZ9-F1
#
_cell.length_a   1.000
_cell.length_b   1.000
_cell.length_c   1.000
_cell.angle_alpha   90.00
_cell.angle_beta   90.00
_cell.angle_gamma   90.00
#
_symmetry.space_group_name_H-M   'P 1'
#
loop_
_entity.id
_entity.type
_entity.pdbx_description
1 polymer ?
#
loop_
_entity_poly.entity_id
_entity_poly.type
_entity_poly.pdbx_seq_one_letter_code
_entity_poly.pdbx_strand_id
1 'polypeptide(L)'
;MNLSLTRCILRATRQFHKFDDTVYIRPVTDESNPSVDELDVILLPALSRSNKTIRILTNSTHSRNAVEQKPGAILVHFLEKEDLNVQLALLKKKWMLNRHGKFLFISTTIFNDSFDIASYFFDILWKENILNFYILLARPDRDAAFSVFSWDPYANGKCGNPLDKTLYDCVSCTYGKTDKPVNWFTKKIHKNCPIHVKYINNPPYVMEMNSLQGLDVDILSIIGEKLKLNFTYEKVSATEVGSVSENNQFSGVFRELRNGSVDVIIGGYAKQLSYLKYFDFSQEYTGDALILCTPDVPLKTYDEGCNRKTEGRYMSQQPFQKVHG
;
A
#
# COMPACT_ATOMS: atom_id res chain seq x y z
N MET A 1 -0.93 -35.67 5.45
CA MET A 1 -0.48 -34.86 4.28
C MET A 1 0.51 -35.64 3.40
N ASN A 2 0.41 -35.59 2.06
CA ASN A 2 1.33 -36.32 1.15
C ASN A 2 2.71 -35.64 1.08
N LEU A 3 3.79 -36.44 1.12
CA LEU A 3 5.20 -35.99 1.07
C LEU A 3 5.51 -35.03 -0.10
N SER A 4 4.87 -35.24 -1.25
CA SER A 4 5.03 -34.35 -2.41
C SER A 4 4.50 -32.94 -2.13
N LEU A 5 3.30 -32.86 -1.54
CA LEU A 5 2.59 -31.64 -1.17
C LEU A 5 3.46 -30.80 -0.22
N THR A 6 3.92 -31.45 0.84
CA THR A 6 4.88 -30.91 1.81
C THR A 6 6.10 -30.29 1.12
N ARG A 7 6.74 -30.99 0.18
CA ARG A 7 7.95 -30.49 -0.49
C ARG A 7 7.68 -29.27 -1.36
N CYS A 8 6.54 -29.22 -2.04
CA CYS A 8 6.13 -28.07 -2.84
C CYS A 8 5.90 -26.82 -2.00
N ILE A 9 5.15 -26.96 -0.91
CA ILE A 9 4.92 -25.88 0.05
C ILE A 9 6.25 -25.39 0.62
N LEU A 10 7.08 -26.29 1.14
CA LEU A 10 8.38 -25.94 1.70
C LEU A 10 9.27 -25.18 0.71
N ARG A 11 9.24 -25.55 -0.58
CA ARG A 11 10.00 -24.84 -1.62
C ARG A 11 9.45 -23.43 -1.87
N ALA A 12 8.14 -23.28 -1.98
CA ALA A 12 7.49 -21.98 -2.15
C ALA A 12 7.77 -21.09 -0.93
N THR A 13 7.58 -21.61 0.28
CA THR A 13 7.86 -20.94 1.55
C THR A 13 9.32 -20.54 1.69
N ARG A 14 10.28 -21.36 1.23
CA ARG A 14 11.71 -20.96 1.23
C ARG A 14 12.01 -19.80 0.30
N GLN A 15 11.38 -19.76 -0.88
CA GLN A 15 11.52 -18.60 -1.79
C GLN A 15 10.85 -17.35 -1.20
N PHE A 16 9.74 -17.56 -0.48
CA PHE A 16 9.03 -16.54 0.28
C PHE A 16 9.85 -16.01 1.46
N HIS A 17 10.65 -16.85 2.13
CA HIS A 17 11.41 -16.48 3.33
C HIS A 17 12.63 -15.58 3.11
N LYS A 18 12.89 -15.15 1.87
CA LYS A 18 13.94 -14.17 1.58
C LYS A 18 13.65 -12.79 2.17
N PHE A 19 12.45 -12.51 2.69
CA PHE A 19 12.04 -11.23 3.27
C PHE A 19 12.17 -11.23 4.80
N ASP A 20 12.53 -10.09 5.40
CA ASP A 20 13.02 -10.02 6.79
C ASP A 20 11.94 -10.01 7.88
N ASP A 21 10.68 -9.74 7.51
CA ASP A 21 9.54 -9.74 8.43
C ASP A 21 8.36 -10.48 7.78
N THR A 22 8.03 -11.64 8.34
CA THR A 22 6.98 -12.54 7.84
C THR A 22 5.88 -12.73 8.87
N VAL A 23 4.64 -12.53 8.45
CA VAL A 23 3.44 -12.85 9.23
C VAL A 23 2.84 -14.14 8.70
N TYR A 24 2.54 -15.08 9.59
CA TYR A 24 1.81 -16.30 9.28
C TYR A 24 0.43 -16.25 9.89
N ILE A 25 -0.61 -16.37 9.06
CA ILE A 25 -2.02 -16.40 9.47
C ILE A 25 -2.51 -17.83 9.36
N ARG A 26 -2.99 -18.37 10.49
CA ARG A 26 -3.58 -19.71 10.56
C ARG A 26 -5.03 -19.68 10.06
N PRO A 27 -5.59 -20.83 9.65
CA PRO A 27 -7.00 -20.93 9.31
C PRO A 27 -7.89 -20.53 10.49
N VAL A 28 -9.11 -20.11 10.19
CA VAL A 28 -10.12 -19.81 11.21
C VAL A 28 -10.73 -21.14 11.66
N THR A 29 -10.11 -21.79 12.63
CA THR A 29 -10.67 -22.99 13.27
C THR A 29 -11.47 -22.61 14.51
N ASP A 30 -12.46 -23.43 14.87
CA ASP A 30 -13.20 -23.29 16.12
C ASP A 30 -12.22 -23.26 17.32
N GLU A 31 -12.26 -22.20 18.11
CA GLU A 31 -11.36 -21.97 19.25
C GLU A 31 -11.49 -23.04 20.33
N SER A 32 -12.61 -23.78 20.35
CA SER A 32 -12.88 -24.85 21.32
C SER A 32 -12.04 -26.11 21.10
N ASN A 33 -11.44 -26.29 19.92
CA ASN A 33 -10.58 -27.43 19.64
C ASN A 33 -9.46 -27.06 18.66
N PRO A 34 -8.34 -26.48 19.14
CA PRO A 34 -7.20 -26.13 18.30
C PRO A 34 -6.48 -27.42 17.88
N SER A 35 -7.04 -28.14 16.91
CA SER A 35 -6.29 -29.19 16.25
C SER A 35 -5.05 -28.56 15.62
N VAL A 36 -3.89 -29.16 15.89
CA VAL A 36 -2.66 -28.78 15.20
C VAL A 36 -2.86 -29.21 13.76
N ASP A 37 -3.02 -28.23 12.88
CA ASP A 37 -3.16 -28.49 11.45
C ASP A 37 -1.87 -29.17 10.95
N GLU A 38 -2.01 -30.21 10.12
CA GLU A 38 -0.85 -30.92 9.56
C GLU A 38 0.11 -29.95 8.84
N LEU A 39 -0.41 -28.86 8.27
CA LEU A 39 0.37 -27.82 7.63
C LEU A 39 1.19 -27.00 8.63
N ASP A 40 0.68 -26.74 9.82
CA ASP A 40 1.43 -26.04 10.88
C ASP A 40 2.67 -26.82 11.31
N VAL A 41 2.54 -28.16 11.41
CA VAL A 41 3.66 -29.07 11.75
C VAL A 41 4.80 -28.95 10.74
N ILE A 42 4.49 -28.58 9.50
CA ILE A 42 5.47 -28.50 8.40
C ILE A 42 5.98 -27.08 8.22
N LEU A 43 5.08 -26.10 8.21
CA LEU A 43 5.41 -24.70 7.98
C LEU A 43 6.21 -24.15 9.15
N LEU A 44 5.71 -24.24 10.38
CA LEU A 44 6.32 -23.55 11.52
C LEU A 44 7.80 -23.92 11.72
N PRO A 45 8.23 -25.19 11.65
CA PRO A 45 9.66 -25.52 11.73
C PRO A 45 10.46 -25.01 10.53
N ALA A 46 9.87 -24.96 9.34
CA ALA A 46 10.53 -24.46 8.15
C ALA A 46 10.72 -22.94 8.19
N LEU A 47 9.72 -22.21 8.70
CA LEU A 47 9.79 -20.78 8.91
C LEU A 47 10.86 -20.48 10.00
N SER A 48 10.80 -21.18 11.14
CA SER A 48 11.65 -20.94 12.33
C SER A 48 13.15 -21.17 12.11
N ARG A 49 13.55 -21.93 11.08
CA ARG A 49 14.96 -22.15 10.72
C ARG A 49 15.60 -20.94 10.04
N SER A 50 14.80 -20.02 9.52
CA SER A 50 15.32 -18.71 9.12
C SER A 50 15.45 -17.89 10.40
N ASN A 51 16.60 -17.27 10.66
CA ASN A 51 16.84 -16.39 11.83
C ASN A 51 16.02 -15.09 11.75
N LYS A 52 14.77 -15.17 11.30
CA LYS A 52 13.87 -14.07 10.99
C LYS A 52 12.66 -14.16 11.89
N THR A 53 12.12 -13.00 12.26
CA THR A 53 10.95 -12.93 13.13
C THR A 53 9.71 -13.40 12.37
N ILE A 54 9.04 -14.41 12.91
CA ILE A 54 7.74 -14.88 12.41
C ILE A 54 6.68 -14.55 13.44
N ARG A 55 5.69 -13.76 13.02
CA ARG A 55 4.53 -13.44 13.84
C ARG A 55 3.38 -14.36 13.45
N ILE A 56 2.93 -15.19 14.40
CA ILE A 56 1.75 -16.03 14.21
C ILE A 56 0.53 -15.23 14.63
N LEU A 57 -0.43 -15.14 13.73
CA LEU A 57 -1.58 -14.27 13.87
C LEU A 57 -2.84 -15.14 13.95
N THR A 58 -3.47 -15.14 15.13
CA THR A 58 -4.74 -15.83 15.40
C THR A 58 -5.83 -14.83 15.79
N ASN A 59 -7.09 -15.23 15.73
CA ASN A 59 -8.22 -14.37 16.07
C ASN A 59 -8.15 -13.85 17.53
N SER A 60 -7.66 -14.70 18.44
CA SER A 60 -7.51 -14.41 19.87
C SER A 60 -6.34 -13.48 20.23
N THR A 61 -5.39 -13.23 19.33
CA THR A 61 -4.25 -12.35 19.65
C THR A 61 -4.73 -10.94 19.99
N HIS A 62 -4.63 -10.53 21.24
CA HIS A 62 -4.82 -9.13 21.64
C HIS A 62 -3.47 -8.42 21.50
N SER A 63 -3.24 -7.80 20.34
CA SER A 63 -2.09 -6.89 20.20
C SER A 63 -2.48 -5.53 20.74
N ARG A 64 -1.67 -4.98 21.65
CA ARG A 64 -1.77 -3.57 22.05
C ARG A 64 -1.41 -2.71 20.84
N ASN A 65 -2.08 -1.56 20.71
CA ASN A 65 -2.01 -0.61 19.58
C ASN A 65 -0.62 0.02 19.28
N ALA A 66 0.49 -0.67 19.54
CA ALA A 66 1.77 -0.24 19.00
C ALA A 66 1.65 -0.25 17.47
N VAL A 67 1.99 0.87 16.84
CA VAL A 67 2.09 0.98 15.39
C VAL A 67 3.27 0.08 14.98
N GLU A 68 2.99 -1.21 14.82
CA GLU A 68 3.98 -2.18 14.38
C GLU A 68 4.30 -1.94 12.91
N GLN A 69 5.56 -2.16 12.56
CA GLN A 69 5.98 -2.14 11.16
C GLN A 69 5.15 -3.16 10.36
N LYS A 70 4.58 -2.69 9.24
CA LYS A 70 3.81 -3.54 8.32
C LYS A 70 4.73 -4.63 7.76
N PRO A 71 4.34 -5.92 7.83
CA PRO A 71 5.17 -7.03 7.36
C PRO A 71 5.47 -6.92 5.87
N GLY A 72 6.68 -7.29 5.47
CA GLY A 72 7.07 -7.36 4.05
C GLY A 72 6.50 -8.60 3.35
N ALA A 73 6.18 -9.65 4.11
CA ALA A 73 5.67 -10.91 3.61
C ALA A 73 4.55 -11.46 4.52
N ILE A 74 3.47 -11.91 3.92
CA ILE A 74 2.29 -12.46 4.60
C ILE A 74 1.96 -13.84 4.01
N LEU A 75 2.13 -14.89 4.80
CA LEU A 75 1.73 -16.24 4.47
C LEU A 75 0.36 -16.51 5.09
N VAL A 76 -0.59 -16.95 4.26
CA VAL A 76 -1.97 -17.17 4.65
C VAL A 76 -2.34 -18.61 4.39
N HIS A 77 -2.67 -19.35 5.45
CA HIS A 77 -3.25 -20.68 5.33
C HIS A 77 -4.78 -20.59 5.45
N PHE A 78 -5.50 -21.15 4.48
CA PHE A 78 -6.96 -21.18 4.48
C PHE A 78 -7.49 -22.58 4.17
N LEU A 79 -8.66 -22.90 4.71
CA LEU A 79 -9.34 -24.18 4.50
C LEU A 79 -10.58 -24.03 3.63
N GLU A 80 -11.27 -22.89 3.77
CA GLU A 80 -12.47 -22.54 3.02
C GLU A 80 -12.26 -21.24 2.24
N LYS A 81 -13.07 -21.00 1.20
CA LYS A 81 -12.91 -19.78 0.38
C LYS A 81 -13.29 -18.53 1.18
N GLU A 82 -14.22 -18.65 2.11
CA GLU A 82 -14.71 -17.58 2.98
C GLU A 82 -13.64 -17.07 3.96
N ASP A 83 -12.66 -17.91 4.33
CA ASP A 83 -11.57 -17.57 5.25
C ASP A 83 -10.80 -16.31 4.83
N LEU A 84 -10.64 -16.10 3.52
CA LEU A 84 -9.88 -14.97 2.99
C LEU A 84 -10.42 -13.64 3.50
N ASN A 85 -11.74 -13.45 3.49
CA ASN A 85 -12.34 -12.19 3.94
C ASN A 85 -12.10 -11.97 5.44
N VAL A 86 -12.22 -13.03 6.24
CA VAL A 86 -11.99 -12.98 7.69
C VAL A 86 -10.54 -12.64 7.99
N GLN A 87 -9.59 -13.28 7.29
CA GLN A 87 -8.16 -13.07 7.49
C GLN A 87 -7.70 -11.70 7.00
N LEU A 88 -8.21 -11.20 5.87
CA LEU A 88 -7.95 -9.83 5.42
C LEU A 88 -8.55 -8.80 6.37
N ALA A 89 -9.76 -9.03 6.89
CA ALA A 89 -10.37 -8.18 7.91
C ALA A 89 -9.53 -8.15 9.20
N LEU A 90 -8.96 -9.29 9.60
CA LEU A 90 -8.06 -9.38 10.76
C LEU A 90 -6.77 -8.57 10.55
N LEU A 91 -6.13 -8.68 9.37
CA LEU A 91 -4.96 -7.87 9.02
C LEU A 91 -5.27 -6.37 9.04
N LYS A 92 -6.41 -5.97 8.48
CA LYS A 92 -6.86 -4.57 8.50
C LYS A 92 -7.12 -4.10 9.92
N LYS A 93 -7.82 -4.88 10.73
CA LYS A 93 -8.14 -4.55 12.14
C LYS A 93 -6.88 -4.28 12.95
N LYS A 94 -5.80 -5.03 12.69
CA LYS A 94 -4.50 -4.87 13.38
C LYS A 94 -3.52 -3.91 12.69
N TRP A 95 -3.93 -3.24 11.61
CA TRP A 95 -3.08 -2.36 10.80
C TRP A 95 -1.84 -3.06 10.21
N MET A 96 -1.91 -4.38 10.03
CA MET A 96 -0.83 -5.21 9.51
C MET A 96 -0.96 -5.48 8.00
N LEU A 97 -2.04 -5.01 7.35
CA LEU A 97 -2.20 -5.18 5.92
C LEU A 97 -1.18 -4.31 5.15
N ASN A 98 -0.15 -4.95 4.61
CA ASN A 98 0.78 -4.34 3.66
C ASN A 98 0.38 -4.65 2.23
N ARG A 99 -0.28 -3.73 1.52
CA ARG A 99 -0.74 -3.96 0.14
C ARG A 99 0.40 -4.19 -0.86
N HIS A 100 1.57 -3.62 -0.58
CA HIS A 100 2.79 -3.82 -1.38
C HIS A 100 3.59 -5.05 -0.96
N GLY A 101 3.21 -5.66 0.17
CA GLY A 101 3.80 -6.87 0.68
C GLY A 101 3.62 -8.05 -0.27
N LYS A 102 4.36 -9.12 0.00
CA LYS A 102 4.28 -10.37 -0.76
C LYS A 102 3.31 -11.29 -0.05
N PHE A 103 2.34 -11.83 -0.78
CA PHE A 103 1.34 -12.73 -0.22
C PHE A 103 1.48 -14.13 -0.79
N LEU A 104 1.46 -15.12 0.09
CA LEU A 104 1.42 -16.52 -0.29
C LEU A 104 0.22 -17.17 0.37
N PHE A 105 -0.82 -17.43 -0.43
CA PHE A 105 -2.02 -18.14 -0.01
C PHE A 105 -1.83 -19.62 -0.27
N ILE A 106 -2.04 -20.45 0.74
CA ILE A 106 -1.87 -21.90 0.65
C ILE A 106 -3.13 -22.55 1.22
N SER A 107 -3.64 -23.56 0.52
CA SER A 107 -4.64 -24.46 1.07
C SER A 107 -4.29 -25.91 0.76
N THR A 108 -4.40 -26.77 1.77
CA THR A 108 -4.31 -28.22 1.59
C THR A 108 -5.66 -28.87 1.26
N THR A 109 -6.76 -28.11 1.35
CA THR A 109 -8.09 -28.54 0.94
C THR A 109 -8.12 -28.79 -0.56
N ILE A 110 -8.72 -29.90 -0.98
CA ILE A 110 -8.95 -30.21 -2.39
C ILE A 110 -10.27 -29.58 -2.80
N PHE A 111 -10.20 -28.62 -3.72
CA PHE A 111 -11.39 -27.98 -4.29
C PHE A 111 -11.72 -28.61 -5.64
N ASN A 112 -13.02 -28.81 -5.91
CA ASN A 112 -13.49 -29.36 -7.19
C ASN A 112 -13.06 -28.50 -8.39
N ASP A 113 -13.11 -27.18 -8.23
CA ASP A 113 -12.64 -26.20 -9.22
C ASP A 113 -11.64 -25.24 -8.58
N SER A 114 -10.36 -25.53 -8.72
CA SER A 114 -9.29 -24.66 -8.19
C SER A 114 -9.22 -23.31 -8.90
N PHE A 115 -9.64 -23.23 -10.17
CA PHE A 115 -9.60 -21.97 -10.92
C PHE A 115 -10.69 -21.01 -10.44
N ASP A 116 -11.88 -21.51 -10.12
CA ASP A 116 -12.96 -20.72 -9.52
C ASP A 116 -12.51 -20.11 -8.18
N ILE A 117 -11.89 -20.91 -7.31
CA ILE A 117 -11.35 -20.44 -6.02
C ILE A 117 -10.27 -19.37 -6.22
N ALA A 118 -9.31 -19.62 -7.13
CA ALA A 118 -8.27 -18.64 -7.43
C ALA A 118 -8.84 -17.34 -8.01
N SER A 119 -9.87 -17.43 -8.86
CA SER A 119 -10.58 -16.28 -9.44
C SER A 119 -11.33 -15.47 -8.38
N TYR A 120 -11.98 -16.15 -7.44
CA TYR A 120 -12.62 -15.52 -6.29
C TYR A 120 -11.60 -14.76 -5.43
N PHE A 121 -10.45 -15.38 -5.14
CA PHE A 121 -9.36 -14.74 -4.39
C PHE A 121 -8.82 -13.53 -5.14
N PHE A 122 -8.60 -13.64 -6.45
CA PHE A 122 -8.16 -12.51 -7.28
C PHE A 122 -9.09 -11.31 -7.17
N ASP A 123 -10.40 -11.51 -7.33
CA ASP A 123 -11.39 -10.42 -7.27
C ASP A 123 -11.34 -9.67 -5.92
N ILE A 124 -11.10 -10.38 -4.83
CA ILE A 124 -10.95 -9.79 -3.49
C ILE A 124 -9.61 -9.06 -3.37
N LEU A 125 -8.50 -9.71 -3.70
CA LEU A 125 -7.16 -9.15 -3.57
C LEU A 125 -6.98 -7.92 -4.44
N TRP A 126 -7.55 -7.91 -5.65
CA TRP A 126 -7.56 -6.77 -6.55
C TRP A 126 -8.31 -5.57 -5.95
N LYS A 127 -9.50 -5.77 -5.38
CA LYS A 127 -10.25 -4.69 -4.68
C LYS A 127 -9.48 -4.10 -3.49
N GLU A 128 -8.58 -4.88 -2.92
CA GLU A 128 -7.68 -4.47 -1.84
C GLU A 128 -6.35 -3.88 -2.33
N ASN A 129 -6.15 -3.75 -3.65
CA ASN A 129 -4.91 -3.33 -4.30
C ASN A 129 -3.70 -4.20 -3.94
N ILE A 130 -3.93 -5.50 -3.70
CA ILE A 130 -2.89 -6.49 -3.41
C ILE A 130 -2.50 -7.16 -4.72
N LEU A 131 -1.35 -6.75 -5.28
CA LEU A 131 -0.90 -7.23 -6.59
C LEU A 131 0.12 -8.36 -6.49
N ASN A 132 0.91 -8.41 -5.42
CA ASN A 132 2.02 -9.34 -5.27
C ASN A 132 1.60 -10.61 -4.51
N PHE A 133 0.75 -11.43 -5.12
CA PHE A 133 0.27 -12.67 -4.50
C PHE A 133 0.54 -13.92 -5.34
N TYR A 134 0.59 -15.07 -4.66
CA TYR A 134 0.48 -16.39 -5.27
C TYR A 134 -0.52 -17.23 -4.46
N ILE A 135 -1.28 -18.07 -5.15
CA ILE A 135 -2.28 -18.96 -4.54
C ILE A 135 -1.91 -20.39 -4.90
N LEU A 136 -1.69 -21.22 -3.88
CA LEU A 136 -1.32 -22.63 -4.01
C LEU A 136 -2.52 -23.47 -3.60
N LEU A 137 -3.11 -24.18 -4.57
CA LEU A 137 -4.28 -25.05 -4.38
C LEU A 137 -3.95 -26.49 -4.72
N ALA A 138 -4.34 -27.42 -3.85
CA ALA A 138 -4.19 -28.85 -4.12
C ALA A 138 -5.07 -29.26 -5.32
N ARG A 139 -4.49 -30.03 -6.24
CA ARG A 139 -5.19 -30.47 -7.44
C ARG A 139 -6.09 -31.68 -7.17
N PRO A 140 -7.36 -31.68 -7.62
CA PRO A 140 -8.25 -32.83 -7.46
C PRO A 140 -7.91 -34.00 -8.40
N ASP A 141 -7.31 -33.71 -9.56
CA ASP A 141 -7.03 -34.70 -10.61
C ASP A 141 -5.69 -35.44 -10.43
N ARG A 142 -4.84 -34.95 -9.52
CA ARG A 142 -3.50 -35.50 -9.30
C ARG A 142 -3.17 -35.46 -7.82
N ASP A 143 -3.20 -36.63 -7.20
CA ASP A 143 -2.68 -36.82 -5.86
C ASP A 143 -1.27 -36.20 -5.79
N ALA A 144 -1.11 -35.29 -4.83
CA ALA A 144 0.16 -34.68 -4.53
C ALA A 144 0.70 -33.64 -5.52
N ALA A 145 -0.16 -33.00 -6.32
CA ALA A 145 0.20 -31.84 -7.12
C ALA A 145 -0.49 -30.55 -6.62
N PHE A 146 0.19 -29.41 -6.78
CA PHE A 146 -0.40 -28.08 -6.63
C PHE A 146 -0.58 -27.41 -7.98
N SER A 147 -1.66 -26.66 -8.13
CA SER A 147 -1.75 -25.57 -9.11
C SER A 147 -1.34 -24.27 -8.42
N VAL A 148 -0.55 -23.47 -9.13
CA VAL A 148 0.01 -22.21 -8.63
C VAL A 148 -0.55 -21.07 -9.46
N PHE A 149 -1.40 -20.26 -8.85
CA PHE A 149 -2.03 -19.13 -9.52
C PHE A 149 -1.35 -17.81 -9.13
N SER A 150 -1.15 -16.96 -10.12
CA SER A 150 -0.74 -15.56 -9.96
C SER A 150 -1.29 -14.78 -11.15
N TRP A 151 -1.31 -13.45 -11.00
CA TRP A 151 -1.71 -12.53 -12.06
C TRP A 151 -0.60 -11.53 -12.34
N ASP A 152 -0.38 -11.17 -13.60
CA ASP A 152 0.52 -10.08 -13.97
C ASP A 152 -0.30 -9.04 -14.76
N PRO A 153 -0.62 -7.88 -14.13
CA PRO A 153 -1.43 -6.84 -14.78
C PRO A 153 -0.85 -6.38 -16.10
N TYR A 154 0.47 -6.53 -16.25
CA TYR A 154 1.24 -5.92 -17.32
C TYR A 154 1.78 -6.92 -18.33
N ALA A 155 1.33 -8.18 -18.23
CA ALA A 155 1.66 -9.19 -19.20
C ALA A 155 1.21 -8.76 -20.60
N ASN A 156 2.03 -9.10 -21.60
CA ASN A 156 1.76 -8.83 -23.01
C ASN A 156 1.55 -7.34 -23.35
N GLY A 157 2.15 -6.43 -22.57
CA GLY A 157 2.09 -4.98 -22.85
C GLY A 157 0.74 -4.34 -22.52
N LYS A 158 -0.11 -5.02 -21.74
CA LYS A 158 -1.37 -4.45 -21.25
C LYS A 158 -1.12 -3.58 -20.02
N CYS A 159 -2.07 -2.70 -19.70
CA CYS A 159 -2.00 -1.81 -18.53
C CYS A 159 -2.98 -2.18 -17.44
N GLY A 160 -3.06 -3.48 -17.10
CA GLY A 160 -3.89 -3.98 -16.02
C GLY A 160 -5.37 -3.71 -16.24
N ASN A 161 -6.04 -4.54 -17.05
CA ASN A 161 -7.50 -4.54 -17.04
C ASN A 161 -7.98 -5.58 -16.03
N PRO A 162 -8.70 -5.21 -14.96
CA PRO A 162 -9.24 -6.18 -14.01
C PRO A 162 -10.23 -7.17 -14.61
N LEU A 163 -10.83 -6.84 -15.76
CA LEU A 163 -11.68 -7.76 -16.52
C LEU A 163 -10.84 -8.83 -17.24
N ASP A 164 -9.54 -8.60 -17.41
CA ASP A 164 -8.60 -9.60 -17.92
C ASP A 164 -8.16 -10.51 -16.78
N LYS A 165 -9.07 -11.42 -16.40
CA LYS A 165 -8.87 -12.48 -15.41
C LYS A 165 -7.92 -13.58 -15.91
N THR A 166 -6.88 -13.22 -16.65
CA THR A 166 -5.82 -14.17 -17.04
C THR A 166 -4.96 -14.48 -15.82
N LEU A 167 -5.54 -15.22 -14.88
CA LEU A 167 -4.79 -15.98 -13.91
C LEU A 167 -3.98 -17.01 -14.68
N TYR A 168 -2.67 -16.95 -14.51
CA TYR A 168 -1.80 -17.98 -15.04
C TYR A 168 -1.80 -19.13 -14.03
N ASP A 169 -2.24 -20.33 -14.45
CA ASP A 169 -1.74 -21.56 -13.84
C ASP A 169 -0.26 -21.61 -14.20
N CYS A 170 0.54 -20.98 -13.34
CA CYS A 170 1.91 -20.67 -13.62
C CYS A 170 2.68 -21.97 -13.84
N VAL A 171 2.35 -22.99 -13.04
CA VAL A 171 3.14 -24.20 -12.85
C VAL A 171 2.35 -25.25 -12.07
N SER A 172 2.54 -26.52 -12.44
CA SER A 172 2.26 -27.64 -11.55
C SER A 172 3.50 -27.99 -10.72
N CYS A 173 3.35 -28.11 -9.41
CA CYS A 173 4.42 -28.59 -8.54
C CYS A 173 4.16 -30.02 -8.08
N THR A 174 5.14 -30.91 -8.28
CA THR A 174 5.12 -32.30 -7.80
C THR A 174 6.49 -32.65 -7.20
N TYR A 175 6.50 -33.23 -6.00
CA TYR A 175 7.67 -33.59 -5.19
C TYR A 175 8.66 -32.44 -4.98
N GLY A 176 8.15 -31.21 -4.88
CA GLY A 176 8.97 -30.00 -4.76
C GLY A 176 9.67 -29.59 -6.06
N LYS A 177 9.29 -30.17 -7.20
CA LYS A 177 9.75 -29.75 -8.53
C LYS A 177 8.58 -29.11 -9.27
N THR A 178 8.85 -27.96 -9.83
CA THR A 178 7.92 -27.24 -10.70
C THR A 178 8.17 -27.68 -12.14
N ASP A 179 7.11 -27.87 -12.91
CA ASP A 179 7.20 -28.21 -14.34
C ASP A 179 7.85 -27.09 -15.17
N LYS A 180 7.72 -25.83 -14.73
CA LYS A 180 8.43 -24.67 -15.29
C LYS A 180 9.12 -23.86 -14.18
N PRO A 181 10.13 -23.03 -14.50
CA PRO A 181 10.66 -22.08 -13.54
C PRO A 181 9.60 -21.04 -13.16
N VAL A 182 9.33 -20.89 -11.86
CA VAL A 182 8.44 -19.84 -11.33
C VAL A 182 9.30 -18.65 -10.89
N ASN A 183 9.11 -17.51 -11.55
CA ASN A 183 9.68 -16.25 -11.08
C ASN A 183 8.78 -15.67 -9.99
N TRP A 184 9.00 -16.11 -8.75
CA TRP A 184 8.20 -15.68 -7.60
C TRP A 184 8.38 -14.18 -7.30
N PHE A 185 7.27 -13.45 -7.22
CA PHE A 185 7.21 -12.05 -6.78
C PHE A 185 8.11 -11.11 -7.58
N THR A 186 8.00 -11.18 -8.91
CA THR A 186 8.64 -10.22 -9.82
C THR A 186 8.17 -8.80 -9.54
N LYS A 187 9.02 -7.81 -9.85
CA LYS A 187 8.62 -6.40 -9.79
C LYS A 187 7.59 -6.14 -10.89
N LYS A 188 6.35 -5.87 -10.50
CA LYS A 188 5.23 -5.55 -11.40
C LYS A 188 5.20 -4.05 -11.70
N ILE A 189 6.26 -3.53 -12.34
CA ILE A 189 6.33 -2.14 -12.80
C ILE A 189 6.40 -2.18 -14.32
N HIS A 190 5.42 -1.57 -15.00
CA HIS A 190 5.40 -1.52 -16.45
C HIS A 190 5.73 -0.13 -16.98
N LYS A 191 6.63 -0.10 -17.96
CA LYS A 191 7.22 1.14 -18.50
C LYS A 191 6.33 1.84 -19.51
N ASN A 192 5.38 1.11 -20.11
CA ASN A 192 4.55 1.62 -21.20
C ASN A 192 3.15 2.05 -20.75
N CYS A 193 2.85 1.98 -19.45
CA CYS A 193 1.55 2.40 -18.93
C CYS A 193 1.64 3.83 -18.40
N PRO A 194 0.80 4.75 -18.89
CA PRO A 194 0.74 6.08 -18.32
C PRO A 194 0.25 5.99 -16.88
N ILE A 195 0.91 6.72 -15.99
CA ILE A 195 0.49 6.91 -14.60
C ILE A 195 -0.34 8.19 -14.55
N HIS A 196 -1.59 8.07 -14.13
CA HIS A 196 -2.52 9.18 -14.04
C HIS A 196 -2.32 9.95 -12.74
N VAL A 197 -1.91 11.22 -12.87
CA VAL A 197 -1.58 12.11 -11.76
C VAL A 197 -2.59 13.23 -11.70
N LYS A 198 -3.30 13.36 -10.58
CA LYS A 198 -4.09 14.57 -10.31
C LYS A 198 -3.33 15.55 -9.43
N TYR A 199 -3.43 16.83 -9.74
CA TYR A 199 -2.74 17.87 -8.99
C TYR A 199 -3.61 19.07 -8.66
N ILE A 200 -3.39 19.65 -7.48
CA ILE A 200 -3.87 20.99 -7.15
C ILE A 200 -2.72 21.98 -7.34
N ASN A 201 -3.02 23.15 -7.91
CA ASN A 201 -2.06 24.26 -8.01
C ASN A 201 -1.79 24.84 -6.61
N ASN A 202 -0.66 24.49 -6.01
CA ASN A 202 -0.27 24.86 -4.65
C ASN A 202 1.25 25.12 -4.60
N PRO A 203 1.69 26.38 -4.76
CA PRO A 203 3.10 26.73 -4.66
C PRO A 203 3.70 26.39 -3.28
N PRO A 204 4.96 25.92 -3.19
CA PRO A 204 5.90 25.67 -4.27
C PRO A 204 5.83 24.24 -4.86
N TYR A 205 4.88 23.43 -4.39
CA TYR A 205 4.77 22.01 -4.71
C TYR A 205 4.37 21.76 -6.16
N VAL A 206 3.35 22.46 -6.62
CA VAL A 206 2.88 22.42 -8.01
C VAL A 206 2.46 23.82 -8.42
N MET A 207 3.01 24.28 -9.53
CA MET A 207 2.78 25.60 -10.10
C MET A 207 2.52 25.45 -11.59
N GLU A 208 1.39 25.99 -12.04
CA GLU A 208 1.06 26.07 -13.45
C GLU A 208 1.14 27.53 -13.89
N MET A 209 2.28 27.88 -14.52
CA MET A 209 2.51 29.19 -15.15
C MET A 209 2.46 29.03 -16.67
N ASN A 210 3.64 28.96 -17.31
CA ASN A 210 3.77 28.64 -18.74
C ASN A 210 3.96 27.12 -18.98
N SER A 211 4.38 26.40 -17.95
CA SER A 211 4.56 24.95 -17.91
C SER A 211 4.24 24.46 -16.50
N LEU A 212 3.90 23.18 -16.39
CA LEU A 212 3.74 22.52 -15.09
C LEU A 212 5.13 22.33 -14.46
N GLN A 213 5.33 22.89 -13.28
CA GLN A 213 6.60 22.88 -12.55
C GLN A 213 6.36 22.84 -11.03
N GLY A 214 7.40 22.61 -10.25
CA GLY A 214 7.33 22.58 -8.79
C GLY A 214 7.92 21.30 -8.22
N LEU A 215 8.08 21.26 -6.90
CA LEU A 215 8.79 20.18 -6.21
C LEU A 215 8.23 18.80 -6.53
N ASP A 216 6.91 18.63 -6.49
CA ASP A 216 6.27 17.33 -6.70
C ASP A 216 6.41 16.88 -8.16
N VAL A 217 6.33 17.84 -9.09
CA VAL A 217 6.48 17.61 -10.53
C VAL A 217 7.91 17.19 -10.86
N ASP A 218 8.91 17.87 -10.28
CA ASP A 218 10.32 17.58 -10.48
C ASP A 218 10.69 16.19 -9.93
N ILE A 219 10.16 15.83 -8.75
CA ILE A 219 10.33 14.49 -8.18
C ILE A 219 9.76 13.42 -9.12
N LEU A 220 8.53 13.59 -9.62
CA LEU A 220 7.93 12.64 -10.56
C LEU A 220 8.69 12.59 -11.88
N SER A 221 9.20 13.73 -12.38
CA SER A 221 10.04 13.79 -13.58
C SER A 221 11.31 12.95 -13.42
N ILE A 222 12.03 13.10 -12.30
CA ILE A 222 13.24 12.31 -11.99
C ILE A 222 12.89 10.81 -11.89
N ILE A 223 11.80 10.47 -11.21
CA ILE A 223 11.33 9.08 -11.11
C ILE A 223 10.99 8.53 -12.50
N GLY A 224 10.32 9.32 -13.33
CA GLY A 224 9.95 9.00 -14.71
C GLY A 224 11.16 8.70 -15.57
N GLU A 225 12.18 9.55 -15.52
CA GLU A 225 13.43 9.33 -16.24
C GLU A 225 14.15 8.06 -15.77
N LYS A 226 14.30 7.89 -14.46
CA LYS A 226 15.06 6.75 -13.88
C LYS A 226 14.38 5.41 -14.12
N LEU A 227 13.06 5.37 -14.00
CA LEU A 227 12.29 4.13 -14.12
C LEU A 227 11.69 3.92 -15.52
N LYS A 228 11.82 4.92 -16.41
CA LYS A 228 11.19 4.98 -17.73
C LYS A 228 9.66 4.87 -17.61
N LEU A 229 9.08 5.74 -16.80
CA LEU A 229 7.64 5.85 -16.59
C LEU A 229 7.12 7.11 -17.27
N ASN A 230 5.88 7.04 -17.74
CA ASN A 230 5.18 8.17 -18.34
C ASN A 230 4.09 8.64 -17.38
N PHE A 231 3.99 9.95 -17.16
CA PHE A 231 2.96 10.54 -16.31
C PHE A 231 2.02 11.40 -17.15
N THR A 232 0.72 11.32 -16.87
CA THR A 232 -0.28 12.24 -17.43
C THR A 232 -0.85 13.06 -16.28
N TYR A 233 -0.84 14.38 -16.43
CA TYR A 233 -1.24 15.31 -15.37
C TYR A 233 -2.62 15.89 -15.65
N GLU A 234 -3.48 15.90 -14.64
CA GLU A 234 -4.80 16.53 -14.69
C GLU A 234 -4.96 17.47 -13.49
N LYS A 235 -5.29 18.73 -13.79
CA LYS A 235 -5.53 19.75 -12.76
C LYS A 235 -6.87 19.52 -12.09
N VAL A 236 -6.91 19.72 -10.77
CA VAL A 236 -8.14 19.84 -10.00
C VAL A 236 -8.26 21.20 -9.33
N SER A 237 -9.50 21.66 -9.18
CA SER A 237 -9.84 22.85 -8.40
C SER A 237 -9.78 22.58 -6.90
N ALA A 238 -9.72 23.65 -6.10
CA ALA A 238 -9.71 23.54 -4.64
C ALA A 238 -10.94 22.81 -4.07
N THR A 239 -12.10 22.93 -4.73
CA THR A 239 -13.33 22.24 -4.34
C THR A 239 -13.34 20.75 -4.71
N GLU A 240 -12.50 20.34 -5.66
CA GLU A 240 -12.43 18.95 -6.14
C GLU A 240 -11.44 18.09 -5.37
N VAL A 241 -10.55 18.67 -4.54
CA VAL A 241 -9.60 17.92 -3.70
C VAL A 241 -10.32 16.89 -2.83
N GLY A 242 -11.44 17.31 -2.22
CA GLY A 242 -12.24 16.47 -1.34
C GLY A 242 -11.57 16.18 0.00
N SER A 243 -12.03 15.12 0.65
CA SER A 243 -11.65 14.76 2.01
C SER A 243 -11.85 13.27 2.29
N VAL A 244 -11.28 12.82 3.41
CA VAL A 244 -11.45 11.48 3.96
C VAL A 244 -12.11 11.62 5.31
N SER A 245 -13.31 11.08 5.46
CA SER A 245 -14.03 11.07 6.74
C SER A 245 -13.66 9.85 7.58
N GLU A 246 -13.91 9.94 8.89
CA GLU A 246 -13.71 8.82 9.81
C GLU A 246 -14.60 7.61 9.50
N ASN A 247 -15.74 7.85 8.87
CA ASN A 247 -16.71 6.84 8.46
C ASN A 247 -16.36 6.16 7.13
N ASN A 248 -15.08 6.20 6.72
CA ASN A 248 -14.61 5.61 5.47
C ASN A 248 -15.32 6.16 4.23
N GLN A 249 -15.78 7.42 4.29
CA GLN A 249 -16.32 8.11 3.12
C GLN A 249 -15.23 8.98 2.50
N PHE A 250 -15.09 8.86 1.18
CA PHE A 250 -14.10 9.58 0.39
C PHE A 250 -14.86 10.52 -0.56
N SER A 251 -14.36 11.75 -0.69
CA SER A 251 -14.86 12.72 -1.65
C SER A 251 -13.72 13.24 -2.54
N GLY A 252 -14.09 13.88 -3.65
CA GLY A 252 -13.12 14.49 -4.57
C GLY A 252 -12.05 13.52 -5.08
N VAL A 253 -10.83 14.02 -5.22
CA VAL A 253 -9.68 13.26 -5.71
C VAL A 253 -9.35 12.05 -4.81
N PHE A 254 -9.58 12.13 -3.50
CA PHE A 254 -9.36 10.97 -2.63
C PHE A 254 -10.27 9.79 -2.95
N ARG A 255 -11.49 10.05 -3.42
CA ARG A 255 -12.40 8.99 -3.88
C ARG A 255 -11.89 8.36 -5.17
N GLU A 256 -11.40 9.18 -6.09
CA GLU A 256 -10.82 8.73 -7.36
C GLU A 256 -9.56 7.88 -7.14
N LEU A 257 -8.66 8.33 -6.27
CA LEU A 257 -7.49 7.58 -5.84
C LEU A 257 -7.89 6.25 -5.18
N ARG A 258 -8.92 6.24 -4.32
CA ARG A 258 -9.39 5.01 -3.67
C ARG A 258 -9.95 3.99 -4.67
N ASN A 259 -10.63 4.49 -5.70
CA ASN A 259 -11.27 3.68 -6.74
C ASN A 259 -10.29 3.25 -7.85
N GLY A 260 -9.06 3.77 -7.86
CA GLY A 260 -8.06 3.47 -8.87
C GLY A 260 -8.32 4.16 -10.22
N SER A 261 -9.10 5.23 -10.26
CA SER A 261 -9.23 6.07 -11.48
C SER A 261 -8.09 7.09 -11.59
N VAL A 262 -7.34 7.28 -10.50
CA VAL A 262 -6.13 8.09 -10.41
C VAL A 262 -5.09 7.27 -9.67
N ASP A 263 -3.85 7.31 -10.13
CA ASP A 263 -2.76 6.51 -9.56
C ASP A 263 -2.00 7.28 -8.47
N VAL A 264 -1.81 8.58 -8.68
CA VAL A 264 -1.03 9.45 -7.79
C VAL A 264 -1.70 10.82 -7.66
N ILE A 265 -1.63 11.40 -6.47
CA ILE A 265 -2.07 12.77 -6.22
C ILE A 265 -0.89 13.60 -5.71
N ILE A 266 -0.75 14.84 -6.21
CA ILE A 266 0.33 15.76 -5.84
C ILE A 266 -0.21 17.18 -5.60
N GLY A 267 0.56 18.02 -4.91
CA GLY A 267 0.15 19.37 -4.53
C GLY A 267 0.38 19.71 -3.06
N GLY A 268 1.40 19.13 -2.42
CA GLY A 268 1.74 19.46 -1.03
C GLY A 268 0.76 18.91 0.00
N TYR A 269 0.31 17.66 -0.17
CA TYR A 269 -0.58 17.01 0.78
C TYR A 269 0.12 16.73 2.11
N ALA A 270 -0.38 17.32 3.20
CA ALA A 270 0.08 17.01 4.53
C ALA A 270 -0.26 15.55 4.92
N LYS A 271 0.70 14.86 5.52
CA LYS A 271 0.51 13.50 6.03
C LYS A 271 -0.36 13.53 7.28
N GLN A 272 -1.62 13.12 7.15
CA GLN A 272 -2.58 13.05 8.25
C GLN A 272 -2.83 11.60 8.68
N LEU A 273 -3.03 11.39 9.98
CA LEU A 273 -3.36 10.06 10.54
C LEU A 273 -4.62 9.45 9.91
N SER A 274 -5.61 10.27 9.55
CA SER A 274 -6.82 9.84 8.85
C SER A 274 -6.49 9.22 7.49
N TYR A 275 -5.53 9.77 6.75
CA TYR A 275 -5.16 9.31 5.42
C TYR A 275 -4.30 8.04 5.46
N LEU A 276 -3.42 7.90 6.47
CA LEU A 276 -2.52 6.75 6.62
C LEU A 276 -3.24 5.39 6.77
N LYS A 277 -4.53 5.41 7.15
CA LYS A 277 -5.37 4.21 7.20
C LYS A 277 -5.74 3.69 5.81
N TYR A 278 -5.78 4.57 4.81
CA TYR A 278 -6.39 4.27 3.52
C TYR A 278 -5.41 4.40 2.36
N PHE A 279 -4.44 5.28 2.46
CA PHE A 279 -3.47 5.60 1.41
C PHE A 279 -2.04 5.40 1.90
N ASP A 280 -1.18 5.08 0.95
CA ASP A 280 0.26 5.05 1.16
C ASP A 280 0.86 6.39 0.70
N PHE A 281 1.92 6.82 1.37
CA PHE A 281 2.60 8.08 1.12
C PHE A 281 4.02 7.80 0.66
N SER A 282 4.58 8.70 -0.15
CA SER A 282 6.02 8.72 -0.37
C SER A 282 6.76 9.02 0.94
N GLN A 283 8.07 8.84 0.92
CA GLN A 283 8.92 9.38 1.99
C GLN A 283 8.77 10.89 2.04
N GLU A 284 8.71 11.44 3.25
CA GLU A 284 8.68 12.89 3.49
C GLU A 284 9.96 13.51 2.93
N TYR A 285 9.81 14.51 2.06
CA TYR A 285 10.91 15.26 1.45
C TYR A 285 10.88 16.76 1.79
N THR A 286 9.79 17.23 2.41
CA THR A 286 9.71 18.54 3.07
C THR A 286 9.24 18.35 4.53
N GLY A 287 9.69 19.24 5.40
CA GLY A 287 9.23 19.33 6.78
C GLY A 287 8.94 20.79 7.09
N ASP A 288 7.67 21.12 7.28
CA ASP A 288 7.23 22.48 7.57
C ASP A 288 7.00 22.67 9.06
N ALA A 289 7.44 23.82 9.59
CA ALA A 289 7.06 24.29 10.92
C ALA A 289 5.79 25.14 10.82
N LEU A 290 4.92 25.08 11.83
CA LEU A 290 3.84 26.05 11.96
C LEU A 290 4.45 27.40 12.38
N ILE A 291 4.50 28.33 11.43
CA ILE A 291 5.03 29.68 11.65
C ILE A 291 3.86 30.66 11.73
N LEU A 292 3.79 31.42 12.82
CA LEU A 292 2.88 32.55 12.92
C LEU A 292 3.54 33.78 12.30
N CYS A 293 3.05 34.19 11.12
CA CYS A 293 3.48 35.41 10.48
C CYS A 293 2.60 36.57 10.96
N THR A 294 3.20 37.56 11.63
CA THR A 294 2.54 38.83 11.95
C THR A 294 3.00 39.91 10.97
N PRO A 295 2.15 40.89 10.62
CA PRO A 295 2.58 42.03 9.81
C PRO A 295 3.78 42.74 10.44
N ASP A 296 4.72 43.20 9.62
CA ASP A 296 5.90 43.98 10.03
C ASP A 296 5.56 45.45 10.35
N VAL A 297 4.28 45.83 10.26
CA VAL A 297 3.83 47.17 10.60
C VAL A 297 3.55 47.24 12.10
N PRO A 298 4.00 48.29 12.81
CA PRO A 298 3.57 48.53 14.18
C PRO A 298 2.06 48.52 14.22
N LEU A 299 1.47 47.77 15.16
CA LEU A 299 0.06 47.92 15.49
C LEU A 299 -0.17 49.42 15.64
N LYS A 300 -0.99 50.02 14.76
CA LYS A 300 -1.49 51.36 15.01
C LYS A 300 -2.09 51.26 16.40
N THR A 301 -1.46 51.90 17.38
CA THR A 301 -2.15 52.21 18.62
C THR A 301 -3.41 52.89 18.14
N TYR A 302 -4.56 52.27 18.41
CA TYR A 302 -5.79 53.04 18.46
C TYR A 302 -5.49 54.08 19.54
N ASP A 303 -5.02 55.25 19.12
CA ASP A 303 -5.11 56.44 19.93
C ASP A 303 -6.60 56.54 20.19
N GLU A 304 -6.99 56.13 21.40
CA GLU A 304 -8.22 56.59 22.00
C GLU A 304 -8.18 58.10 21.83
N GLY A 305 -8.99 58.58 20.89
CA GLY A 305 -9.37 59.98 20.79
C GLY A 305 -10.17 60.39 22.02
N CYS A 306 -9.57 60.25 23.21
CA CYS A 306 -9.89 61.02 24.37
C CYS A 306 -9.14 62.34 24.20
N ASN A 307 -9.81 63.29 23.56
CA ASN A 307 -9.60 64.73 23.62
C ASN A 307 -8.30 65.21 24.28
N ARG A 308 -7.39 65.77 23.48
CA ARG A 308 -6.72 67.03 23.84
C ARG A 308 -6.19 67.72 22.61
N LYS A 309 -6.80 68.86 22.30
CA LYS A 309 -6.13 69.96 21.60
C LYS A 309 -4.82 70.23 22.33
N THR A 310 -3.70 70.19 21.63
CA THR A 310 -2.60 71.15 21.83
C THR A 310 -1.65 71.08 20.65
N GLU A 311 -1.39 72.26 20.10
CA GLU A 311 -0.45 72.54 19.02
C GLU A 311 0.99 72.24 19.46
N GLY A 312 1.86 71.86 18.53
CA GLY A 312 3.31 71.92 18.78
C GLY A 312 4.22 71.10 17.88
N ARG A 313 4.72 71.75 16.82
CA ARG A 313 6.08 71.65 16.21
C ARG A 313 6.79 70.29 16.07
N TYR A 314 7.10 69.97 14.79
CA TYR A 314 8.37 69.47 14.21
C TYR A 314 9.30 68.58 15.05
N MET A 315 9.70 67.42 14.50
CA MET A 315 11.05 67.20 13.96
C MET A 315 11.15 65.89 13.15
N SER A 316 11.86 66.00 12.03
CA SER A 316 12.36 64.92 11.18
C SER A 316 13.39 64.05 11.89
N GLN A 317 13.36 62.73 11.70
CA GLN A 317 14.55 61.88 11.82
C GLN A 317 14.62 60.82 10.71
N GLN A 318 15.86 60.59 10.29
CA GLN A 318 16.38 59.89 9.11
C GLN A 318 16.40 58.34 9.24
N PRO A 319 16.71 57.59 8.15
CA PRO A 319 16.54 56.14 8.09
C PRO A 319 17.75 55.34 8.61
N PHE A 320 17.45 54.11 9.05
CA PHE A 320 18.37 53.10 9.57
C PHE A 320 19.41 52.62 8.55
N GLN A 321 20.67 52.50 9.00
CA GLN A 321 21.77 51.85 8.29
C GLN A 321 21.64 50.32 8.32
N LYS A 322 21.94 49.69 7.18
CA LYS A 322 22.15 48.23 7.03
C LYS A 322 23.48 47.81 7.68
N VAL A 323 23.48 46.68 8.39
CA VAL A 323 24.68 45.92 8.78
C VAL A 323 24.71 44.64 7.95
N HIS A 324 25.82 44.41 7.23
CA HIS A 324 26.13 43.15 6.56
C HIS A 324 26.78 42.17 7.54
N GLY A 325 26.35 40.91 7.48
CA GLY A 325 27.04 39.72 7.96
C GLY A 325 26.89 38.63 6.91
#